data_AF-A0A832F3E6-F1
#
_entry.id   AF-A0A832F3E6-F1
#
_cell.length_a   1.000
_cell.length_b   1.000
_cell.length_c   1.000
_cell.angle_alpha   90.00
_cell.angle_beta   90.00
_cell.angle_gamma   90.00
#
_symmetry.space_group_name_H-M   'P 1'
#
loop_
_entity.id
_entity.type
_entity.pdbx_description
1 polymer ?
#
loop_
_entity_poly.entity_id
_entity_poly.type
_entity_poly.pdbx_seq_one_letter_code
_entity_poly.pdbx_strand_id
1 'polypeptide(L)'
;MVLAASEKSLPYIRKSGEAAISGRIKSTPDDFVVEEITLSGKVLELGRVYSKDILGINESKDLSGKEAFTVFVMQKRGWNTVQALRSIAEACGRGIRSVGFAGTKDRIALSTQLCSIYGAEPEAVAGVRIKDISVNGAWKSDKGVKLGDLLGNRFTVTIRDISGFDQIEKINRSLGGTFPNYYGLQRFGYRFNNVSIGVHMLKGEFKEAVMTYLTDSSNETNEENIAARQRLSKEWDFAEALLYFPKSMRYERSMLGHLSRSHDDYAGAIRSLPRQVQLMFVHAVESYVFNASLAKRVESKEFTPREGELVCGSNALGFPNLSSVQRYNGKQGGESNTDG
;
A
#
# COMPACT_ATOMS: atom_id res chain seq x y z
N MET A 1 -22.08 10.43 16.01
CA MET A 1 -20.80 11.14 15.91
C MET A 1 -20.65 11.54 14.44
N VAL A 2 -21.16 12.72 14.08
CA VAL A 2 -21.14 13.21 12.70
C VAL A 2 -19.72 13.66 12.41
N LEU A 3 -18.97 12.87 11.63
CA LEU A 3 -17.62 13.25 11.21
C LEU A 3 -17.77 14.33 10.14
N ALA A 4 -17.53 15.58 10.53
CA ALA A 4 -17.50 16.69 9.61
C ALA A 4 -16.45 16.41 8.53
N ALA A 5 -16.89 16.36 7.28
CA ALA A 5 -16.06 16.29 6.09
C ALA A 5 -15.17 17.54 5.86
N SER A 6 -15.03 18.40 6.89
CA SER A 6 -14.42 19.73 6.79
C SER A 6 -12.90 19.75 7.02
N GLU A 7 -12.30 18.67 7.52
CA GLU A 7 -10.84 18.53 7.53
C GLU A 7 -10.40 17.56 6.45
N LYS A 8 -10.52 17.99 5.18
CA LYS A 8 -9.89 17.33 4.01
C LYS A 8 -8.35 17.46 4.03
N SER A 9 -7.74 17.53 5.20
CA SER A 9 -6.29 17.50 5.38
C SER A 9 -6.00 16.59 6.56
N LEU A 10 -5.31 15.46 6.34
CA LEU A 10 -4.67 14.83 7.49
C LEU A 10 -3.69 15.87 8.07
N PRO A 11 -3.50 15.92 9.39
CA PRO A 11 -2.54 16.81 10.04
C PRO A 11 -1.12 16.35 9.72
N TYR A 12 -0.70 16.47 8.47
CA TYR A 12 0.66 16.22 8.04
C TYR A 12 1.48 17.41 8.54
N ILE A 13 2.05 17.25 9.73
CA ILE A 13 3.20 17.99 10.18
C ILE A 13 3.01 19.52 10.09
N ARG A 14 2.13 20.07 10.92
CA ARG A 14 2.35 21.44 11.45
C ARG A 14 3.28 21.40 12.68
N LYS A 15 4.17 20.41 12.77
CA LYS A 15 5.06 20.18 13.93
C LYS A 15 6.02 21.36 14.15
N SER A 16 6.39 22.05 13.08
CA SER A 16 7.44 23.05 13.11
C SER A 16 6.93 24.48 13.27
N GLY A 17 5.64 24.76 13.04
CA GLY A 17 5.15 26.14 12.89
C GLY A 17 5.76 26.88 11.69
N GLU A 18 6.69 26.24 10.97
CA GLU A 18 7.36 26.78 9.80
C GLU A 18 6.40 26.83 8.62
N ALA A 19 6.60 27.80 7.74
CA ALA A 19 5.84 27.89 6.51
C ALA A 19 6.08 26.63 5.66
N ALA A 20 4.99 25.98 5.24
CA ALA A 20 5.08 24.82 4.37
C ALA A 20 5.64 25.21 2.99
N ILE A 21 6.41 24.30 2.39
CA ILE A 21 6.71 24.37 0.96
C ILE A 21 5.50 23.90 0.16
N SER A 22 5.39 24.37 -1.08
CA SER A 22 4.43 23.84 -2.06
C SER A 22 5.14 23.49 -3.35
N GLY A 23 4.53 22.63 -4.15
CA GLY A 23 5.08 22.16 -5.43
C GLY A 23 4.30 20.97 -5.95
N ARG A 24 4.77 20.41 -7.07
CA ARG A 24 4.18 19.23 -7.71
C ARG A 24 5.12 18.04 -7.63
N ILE A 25 4.58 16.89 -7.23
CA ILE A 25 5.27 15.59 -7.30
C ILE A 25 4.64 14.74 -8.40
N LYS A 26 5.38 13.73 -8.90
CA LYS A 26 4.90 12.78 -9.92
C LYS A 26 4.43 13.47 -11.21
N SER A 27 5.10 14.54 -11.63
CA SER A 27 4.77 15.21 -12.90
C SER A 27 5.16 14.33 -14.10
N THR A 28 6.29 13.62 -13.97
CA THR A 28 6.68 12.50 -14.83
C THR A 28 6.98 11.27 -13.96
N PRO A 29 7.02 10.05 -14.54
CA PRO A 29 7.48 8.87 -13.80
C PRO A 29 8.89 9.04 -13.20
N ASP A 30 9.76 9.77 -13.87
CA ASP A 30 11.16 9.99 -13.49
C ASP A 30 11.30 10.89 -12.24
N ASP A 31 10.28 11.70 -11.94
CA ASP A 31 10.23 12.51 -10.71
C ASP A 31 9.98 11.69 -9.44
N PHE A 32 9.67 10.41 -9.59
CA PHE A 32 9.32 9.54 -8.46
C PHE A 32 10.01 8.19 -8.62
N VAL A 33 11.23 8.11 -8.09
CA VAL A 33 12.07 6.93 -8.14
C VAL A 33 11.85 6.09 -6.88
N VAL A 34 11.62 4.79 -7.07
CA VAL A 34 11.38 3.83 -5.99
C VAL A 34 12.27 2.60 -6.17
N GLU A 35 13.28 2.47 -5.30
CA GLU A 35 14.26 1.40 -5.36
C GLU A 35 14.04 0.45 -4.16
N GLU A 36 13.71 -0.81 -4.44
CA GLU A 36 13.46 -1.78 -3.37
C GLU A 36 14.74 -2.12 -2.59
N ILE A 37 14.59 -2.26 -1.27
CA ILE A 37 15.64 -2.72 -0.36
C ILE A 37 15.34 -4.19 -0.03
N THR A 38 16.19 -5.10 -0.48
CA THR A 38 16.04 -6.54 -0.26
C THR A 38 16.13 -6.90 1.23
N LEU A 39 15.76 -8.14 1.58
CA LEU A 39 15.92 -8.67 2.94
C LEU A 39 17.38 -8.66 3.44
N SER A 40 18.35 -8.69 2.54
CA SER A 40 19.79 -8.57 2.85
C SER A 40 20.26 -7.12 3.02
N GLY A 41 19.38 -6.13 2.90
CA GLY A 41 19.72 -4.71 2.96
C GLY A 41 20.28 -4.13 1.67
N LYS A 42 20.29 -4.89 0.57
CA LYS A 42 20.79 -4.41 -0.71
C LYS A 42 19.75 -3.53 -1.38
N VAL A 43 20.14 -2.34 -1.80
CA VAL A 43 19.29 -1.48 -2.63
C VAL A 43 19.38 -1.92 -4.10
N LEU A 44 18.22 -2.12 -4.71
CA LEU A 44 18.07 -2.39 -6.13
C LEU A 44 18.08 -1.08 -6.91
N GLU A 45 19.25 -0.59 -7.28
CA GLU A 45 19.49 0.70 -7.89
C GLU A 45 19.07 0.73 -9.37
N LEU A 46 18.57 1.87 -9.81
CA LEU A 46 18.19 2.07 -11.22
C LEU A 46 19.38 1.89 -12.16
N GLY A 47 19.13 1.24 -13.30
CA GLY A 47 20.12 1.01 -14.36
C GLY A 47 21.23 0.02 -14.02
N ARG A 48 21.32 -0.43 -12.77
CA ARG A 48 22.34 -1.39 -12.34
C ARG A 48 21.97 -2.80 -12.76
N VAL A 49 22.92 -3.49 -13.39
CA VAL A 49 22.84 -4.94 -13.64
C VAL A 49 23.35 -5.68 -12.41
N TYR A 50 22.62 -6.71 -12.01
CA TYR A 50 22.92 -7.51 -10.83
C TYR A 50 23.53 -8.86 -11.21
N SER A 51 24.19 -9.49 -10.24
CA SER A 51 24.55 -10.91 -10.27
C SER A 51 23.97 -11.60 -9.03
N LYS A 52 23.87 -12.92 -9.06
CA LYS A 52 23.38 -13.72 -7.93
C LYS A 52 24.19 -13.51 -6.65
N ASP A 53 25.52 -13.38 -6.78
CA ASP A 53 26.44 -13.21 -5.64
C ASP A 53 26.19 -11.89 -4.91
N ILE A 54 25.88 -10.82 -5.68
CA ILE A 54 25.55 -9.49 -5.11
C ILE A 54 24.26 -9.54 -4.29
N LEU A 55 23.32 -10.41 -4.67
CA LEU A 55 22.01 -10.53 -4.01
C LEU A 55 21.95 -11.64 -2.97
N GLY A 56 23.02 -12.44 -2.81
CA GLY A 56 23.04 -13.59 -1.92
C GLY A 56 22.04 -14.68 -2.31
N ILE A 57 21.73 -14.81 -3.60
CA ILE A 57 20.81 -15.83 -4.10
C ILE A 57 21.59 -17.13 -4.29
N ASN A 58 21.32 -18.11 -3.44
CA ASN A 58 21.90 -19.44 -3.57
C ASN A 58 21.20 -20.21 -4.70
N GLU A 59 21.92 -20.54 -5.76
CA GLU A 59 21.46 -21.53 -6.73
C GLU A 59 21.45 -22.90 -6.04
N SER A 60 20.28 -23.54 -5.98
CA SER A 60 20.23 -24.94 -5.62
C SER A 60 20.97 -25.74 -6.71
N LYS A 61 22.01 -26.48 -6.31
CA LYS A 61 22.83 -27.29 -7.22
C LYS A 61 22.07 -28.49 -7.82
N ASP A 62 20.87 -28.78 -7.31
CA ASP A 62 20.05 -29.93 -7.72
C ASP A 62 18.63 -29.49 -8.14
N LEU A 63 18.55 -28.77 -9.25
CA LEU A 63 17.29 -28.36 -9.90
C LEU A 63 17.02 -29.14 -11.19
N SER A 64 17.78 -30.22 -11.44
CA SER A 64 17.55 -31.07 -12.61
C SER A 64 16.19 -31.76 -12.47
N GLY A 65 15.26 -31.48 -13.38
CA GLY A 65 13.94 -32.12 -13.44
C GLY A 65 12.85 -31.58 -12.49
N LYS A 66 13.10 -30.54 -11.69
CA LYS A 66 12.05 -29.84 -10.92
C LYS A 66 11.83 -28.43 -11.49
N GLU A 67 10.57 -28.05 -11.70
CA GLU A 67 10.22 -26.66 -12.02
C GLU A 67 10.69 -25.76 -10.88
N ALA A 68 11.69 -24.93 -11.17
CA ALA A 68 12.28 -23.98 -10.23
C ALA A 68 11.69 -22.58 -10.43
N PHE A 69 11.96 -21.67 -9.51
CA PHE A 69 11.69 -20.25 -9.72
C PHE A 69 12.85 -19.62 -10.48
N THR A 70 12.54 -18.72 -11.40
CA THR A 70 13.50 -17.73 -11.87
C THR A 70 13.26 -16.44 -11.11
N VAL A 71 14.24 -16.04 -10.30
CA VAL A 71 14.27 -14.76 -9.57
C VAL A 71 14.99 -13.73 -10.42
N PHE A 72 14.45 -12.53 -10.52
CA PHE A 72 14.99 -11.49 -11.40
C PHE A 72 14.72 -10.09 -10.85
N VAL A 73 15.55 -9.13 -11.25
CA VAL A 73 15.36 -7.71 -10.92
C VAL A 73 14.59 -7.05 -12.06
N MET A 74 13.37 -6.60 -11.78
CA MET A 74 12.55 -5.84 -12.72
C MET A 74 12.72 -4.35 -12.47
N GLN A 75 13.05 -3.60 -13.53
CA GLN A 75 12.90 -2.16 -13.57
C GLN A 75 11.74 -1.81 -14.51
N LYS A 76 10.87 -0.90 -14.08
CA LYS A 76 9.72 -0.44 -14.86
C LYS A 76 9.56 1.07 -14.78
N ARG A 77 9.09 1.68 -15.87
CA ARG A 77 8.73 3.11 -15.94
C ARG A 77 7.27 3.28 -16.34
N GLY A 78 6.47 3.94 -15.52
CA GLY A 78 5.07 4.25 -15.89
C GLY A 78 4.08 3.06 -15.84
N TRP A 79 4.53 1.88 -15.42
CA TRP A 79 3.73 0.64 -15.39
C TRP A 79 3.15 0.31 -14.01
N ASN A 80 1.96 -0.28 -13.98
CA ASN A 80 1.47 -1.00 -12.79
C ASN A 80 2.28 -2.30 -12.61
N THR A 81 2.72 -2.62 -11.39
CA THR A 81 3.54 -3.82 -11.11
C THR A 81 2.91 -5.12 -11.61
N VAL A 82 1.62 -5.35 -11.36
CA VAL A 82 0.95 -6.60 -11.74
C VAL A 82 0.80 -6.72 -13.25
N GLN A 83 0.54 -5.60 -13.94
CA GLN A 83 0.46 -5.57 -15.40
C GLN A 83 1.82 -5.84 -16.05
N ALA A 84 2.89 -5.19 -15.56
CA ALA A 84 4.24 -5.41 -16.05
C ALA A 84 4.65 -6.89 -15.91
N LEU A 85 4.42 -7.47 -14.73
CA LEU A 85 4.76 -8.87 -14.47
C LEU A 85 3.92 -9.85 -15.28
N ARG A 86 2.64 -9.54 -15.55
CA ARG A 86 1.83 -10.32 -16.47
C ARG A 86 2.45 -10.37 -17.86
N SER A 87 2.85 -9.21 -18.40
CA SER A 87 3.45 -9.13 -19.73
C SER A 87 4.79 -9.87 -19.81
N ILE A 88 5.63 -9.79 -18.77
CA ILE A 88 6.89 -10.57 -18.70
C ILE A 88 6.59 -12.08 -18.65
N ALA A 89 5.65 -12.51 -17.81
CA ALA A 89 5.29 -13.92 -17.68
C ALA A 89 4.73 -14.50 -18.99
N GLU A 90 3.84 -13.78 -19.65
CA GLU A 90 3.27 -14.17 -20.95
C GLU A 90 4.37 -14.29 -22.03
N ALA A 91 5.32 -13.37 -22.06
CA ALA A 91 6.48 -13.44 -22.96
C ALA A 91 7.37 -14.68 -22.70
N CYS A 92 7.30 -15.26 -21.50
CA CYS A 92 8.00 -16.48 -21.11
C CYS A 92 7.13 -17.74 -21.21
N GLY A 93 5.92 -17.65 -21.78
CA GLY A 93 4.98 -18.78 -21.86
C GLY A 93 4.36 -19.18 -20.52
N ARG A 94 4.32 -18.27 -19.54
CA ARG A 94 3.78 -18.50 -18.19
C ARG A 94 2.59 -17.58 -17.90
N GLY A 95 1.75 -17.98 -16.96
CA GLY A 95 0.57 -17.20 -16.55
C GLY A 95 0.81 -16.38 -15.29
N ILE A 96 -0.02 -15.36 -15.03
CA ILE A 96 0.13 -14.47 -13.86
C ILE A 96 0.19 -15.19 -12.49
N ARG A 97 -0.38 -16.40 -12.39
CA ARG A 97 -0.32 -17.21 -11.16
C ARG A 97 1.07 -17.74 -10.82
N SER A 98 2.00 -17.77 -11.77
CA SER A 98 3.40 -18.19 -11.53
C SER A 98 4.28 -17.06 -11.02
N VAL A 99 3.77 -15.82 -10.97
CA VAL A 99 4.54 -14.64 -10.59
C VAL A 99 4.53 -14.44 -9.08
N GLY A 100 5.70 -14.14 -8.52
CA GLY A 100 5.87 -13.68 -7.14
C GLY A 100 6.59 -12.33 -7.07
N PHE A 101 6.23 -11.49 -6.10
CA PHE A 101 6.85 -10.18 -5.84
C PHE A 101 6.63 -9.75 -4.39
N ALA A 102 7.50 -8.88 -3.86
CA ALA A 102 7.49 -8.49 -2.45
C ALA A 102 6.47 -7.39 -2.11
N GLY A 103 6.15 -6.54 -3.09
CA GLY A 103 5.10 -5.53 -2.99
C GLY A 103 4.85 -4.83 -4.31
N THR A 104 3.71 -4.16 -4.44
CA THR A 104 3.43 -3.31 -5.60
C THR A 104 4.16 -1.97 -5.48
N LYS A 105 4.63 -1.42 -6.59
CA LYS A 105 5.18 -0.05 -6.67
C LYS A 105 4.21 0.84 -7.44
N ASP A 106 4.33 2.15 -7.23
CA ASP A 106 3.52 3.15 -7.91
C ASP A 106 3.56 3.01 -9.44
N ARG A 107 2.43 3.32 -10.09
CA ARG A 107 2.34 3.36 -11.56
C ARG A 107 3.09 4.56 -12.14
N ILE A 108 2.87 5.75 -11.57
CA ILE A 108 3.54 6.99 -11.99
C ILE A 108 4.87 7.08 -11.24
N ALA A 109 5.81 6.23 -11.64
CA ALA A 109 7.12 6.09 -11.03
C ALA A 109 8.11 5.39 -11.97
N LEU A 110 9.39 5.58 -11.71
CA LEU A 110 10.49 4.74 -12.16
C LEU A 110 10.90 3.84 -10.99
N SER A 111 10.78 2.53 -11.13
CA SER A 111 10.92 1.63 -9.99
C SER A 111 11.67 0.34 -10.30
N THR A 112 12.44 -0.12 -9.33
CA THR A 112 13.17 -1.40 -9.33
C THR A 112 12.71 -2.28 -8.18
N GLN A 113 12.53 -3.57 -8.45
CA GLN A 113 12.09 -4.55 -7.46
C GLN A 113 12.53 -5.96 -7.81
N LEU A 114 12.63 -6.82 -6.79
CA LEU A 114 12.88 -8.24 -6.97
C LEU A 114 11.56 -8.97 -7.23
N CYS A 115 11.58 -9.86 -8.21
CA CYS A 115 10.43 -10.62 -8.67
C CYS A 115 10.83 -12.07 -8.91
N SER A 116 9.83 -12.93 -9.10
CA SER A 116 10.06 -14.31 -9.51
C SER A 116 8.99 -14.82 -10.46
N ILE A 117 9.35 -15.78 -11.33
CA ILE A 117 8.42 -16.53 -12.18
C ILE A 117 8.71 -18.02 -12.00
N TYR A 118 7.72 -18.77 -11.56
CA TYR A 118 7.81 -20.22 -11.46
C TYR A 118 7.80 -20.87 -12.86
N GLY A 119 8.75 -21.77 -13.11
CA GLY A 119 8.88 -22.55 -14.34
C GLY A 119 9.44 -21.81 -15.55
N ALA A 120 9.81 -20.52 -15.44
CA ALA A 120 10.49 -19.82 -16.53
C ALA A 120 12.00 -20.08 -16.50
N GLU A 121 12.65 -20.12 -17.65
CA GLU A 121 14.13 -20.18 -17.73
C GLU A 121 14.75 -18.78 -17.59
N PRO A 122 15.87 -18.61 -16.86
CA PRO A 122 16.53 -17.32 -16.67
C PRO A 122 16.83 -16.57 -17.96
N GLU A 123 17.29 -17.28 -19.00
CA GLU A 123 17.62 -16.71 -20.31
C GLU A 123 16.39 -16.14 -21.00
N ALA A 124 15.24 -16.81 -20.87
CA ALA A 124 13.97 -16.34 -21.42
C ALA A 124 13.52 -15.06 -20.70
N VAL A 125 13.62 -15.02 -19.36
CA VAL A 125 13.25 -13.84 -18.56
C VAL A 125 14.19 -12.66 -18.84
N ALA A 126 15.51 -12.89 -18.88
CA ALA A 126 16.50 -11.85 -19.19
C ALA A 126 16.39 -11.33 -20.64
N GLY A 127 15.92 -12.18 -21.56
CA GLY A 127 15.74 -11.85 -22.98
C GLY A 127 14.49 -11.03 -23.29
N VAL A 128 13.59 -10.80 -22.33
CA VAL A 128 12.33 -10.07 -22.57
C VAL A 128 12.58 -8.65 -23.08
N ARG A 129 11.87 -8.27 -24.15
CA ARG A 129 11.90 -6.93 -24.75
C ARG A 129 10.50 -6.32 -24.68
N ILE A 130 10.25 -5.50 -23.66
CA ILE A 130 9.00 -4.75 -23.50
C ILE A 130 9.35 -3.29 -23.27
N LYS A 131 8.68 -2.39 -23.98
CA LYS A 131 8.91 -0.94 -23.84
C LYS A 131 8.72 -0.51 -22.39
N ASP A 132 9.64 0.33 -21.90
CA ASP A 132 9.64 0.89 -20.53
C ASP A 132 9.80 -0.15 -19.40
N ILE A 133 10.22 -1.38 -19.73
CA ILE A 133 10.55 -2.45 -18.77
C ILE A 133 11.94 -3.00 -19.10
N SER A 134 12.78 -3.17 -18.10
CA SER A 134 14.05 -3.90 -18.22
C SER A 134 14.19 -4.97 -17.14
N VAL A 135 14.84 -6.07 -17.51
CA VAL A 135 15.25 -7.12 -16.58
C VAL A 135 16.74 -6.98 -16.35
N ASN A 136 17.11 -6.59 -15.13
CA ASN A 136 18.47 -6.22 -14.75
C ASN A 136 19.23 -7.42 -14.12
N GLY A 137 18.97 -8.63 -14.61
CA GLY A 137 19.51 -9.89 -14.13
C GLY A 137 18.41 -10.90 -13.75
N ALA A 138 18.64 -12.18 -14.03
CA ALA A 138 17.74 -13.30 -13.75
C ALA A 138 18.53 -14.57 -13.42
N TRP A 139 18.08 -15.36 -12.44
CA TRP A 139 18.77 -16.55 -11.92
C TRP A 139 17.78 -17.61 -11.44
N LYS A 140 18.19 -18.88 -11.44
CA LYS A 140 17.40 -19.95 -10.83
C LYS A 140 17.45 -19.88 -9.31
N SER A 141 16.34 -20.23 -8.69
CA SER A 141 16.15 -20.28 -7.23
C SER A 141 15.16 -21.39 -6.87
N ASP A 142 15.37 -22.02 -5.73
CA ASP A 142 14.40 -22.95 -5.12
C ASP A 142 13.21 -22.20 -4.47
N LYS A 143 13.40 -20.91 -4.18
CA LYS A 143 12.41 -20.04 -3.53
C LYS A 143 12.00 -18.89 -4.44
N GLY A 144 10.69 -18.74 -4.61
CA GLY A 144 10.10 -17.55 -5.20
C GLY A 144 10.01 -16.39 -4.20
N VAL A 145 9.89 -15.18 -4.74
CA VAL A 145 9.66 -13.95 -3.96
C VAL A 145 8.20 -13.89 -3.54
N LYS A 146 7.94 -13.67 -2.24
CA LYS A 146 6.60 -13.60 -1.65
C LYS A 146 6.29 -12.19 -1.17
N LEU A 147 5.01 -11.89 -1.03
CA LEU A 147 4.55 -10.62 -0.48
C LEU A 147 5.16 -10.40 0.92
N GLY A 148 5.83 -9.27 1.12
CA GLY A 148 6.55 -8.95 2.35
C GLY A 148 8.05 -9.27 2.34
N ASP A 149 8.60 -9.89 1.29
CA ASP A 149 10.03 -10.22 1.18
C ASP A 149 10.91 -9.00 0.83
N LEU A 150 10.76 -7.90 1.56
CA LEU A 150 11.55 -6.67 1.44
C LEU A 150 11.69 -5.98 2.80
N LEU A 151 12.76 -5.22 3.01
CA LEU A 151 12.90 -4.36 4.20
C LEU A 151 12.20 -3.02 4.03
N GLY A 152 12.21 -2.49 2.82
CA GLY A 152 11.65 -1.17 2.54
C GLY A 152 11.96 -0.69 1.13
N ASN A 153 11.87 0.61 0.93
CA ASN A 153 12.17 1.26 -0.34
C ASN A 153 13.00 2.51 -0.09
N ARG A 154 14.00 2.74 -0.95
CA ARG A 154 14.67 4.03 -1.08
C ARG A 154 13.89 4.87 -2.08
N PHE A 155 13.51 6.07 -1.67
CA PHE A 155 12.77 7.01 -2.51
C PHE A 155 13.69 8.16 -2.91
N THR A 156 13.67 8.51 -4.19
CA THR A 156 14.18 9.79 -4.69
C THR A 156 13.01 10.51 -5.33
N VAL A 157 12.60 11.64 -4.75
CA VAL A 157 11.42 12.39 -5.16
C VAL A 157 11.82 13.79 -5.61
N THR A 158 11.49 14.12 -6.86
CA THR A 158 11.65 15.46 -7.40
C THR A 158 10.37 16.26 -7.19
N ILE A 159 10.49 17.41 -6.51
CA ILE A 159 9.42 18.38 -6.35
C ILE A 159 9.63 19.47 -7.40
N ARG A 160 8.69 19.61 -8.33
CA ARG A 160 8.70 20.65 -9.38
C ARG A 160 7.89 21.87 -8.95
N ASP A 161 8.19 23.02 -9.54
CA ASP A 161 7.45 24.28 -9.35
C ASP A 161 7.35 24.67 -7.87
N ILE A 162 8.49 24.55 -7.18
CA ILE A 162 8.57 24.70 -5.75
C ILE A 162 8.43 26.17 -5.32
N SER A 163 7.64 26.41 -4.28
CA SER A 163 7.61 27.67 -3.55
C SER A 163 8.03 27.46 -2.09
N GLY A 164 8.75 28.42 -1.52
CA GLY A 164 9.28 28.33 -0.16
C GLY A 164 10.58 27.53 -0.04
N PHE A 165 11.41 27.49 -1.08
CA PHE A 165 12.66 26.72 -1.12
C PHE A 165 13.57 26.98 0.12
N ASP A 166 13.65 28.23 0.57
CA ASP A 166 14.46 28.63 1.74
C ASP A 166 13.97 28.02 3.07
N GLN A 167 12.78 27.44 3.12
CA GLN A 167 12.24 26.76 4.31
C GLN A 167 12.71 25.31 4.43
N ILE A 168 13.26 24.71 3.38
CA ILE A 168 13.59 23.27 3.33
C ILE A 168 14.53 22.87 4.46
N GLU A 169 15.61 23.62 4.67
CA GLU A 169 16.59 23.31 5.72
C GLU A 169 15.99 23.42 7.12
N LYS A 170 15.14 24.42 7.35
CA LYS A 170 14.44 24.63 8.63
C LYS A 170 13.48 23.47 8.91
N ILE A 171 12.67 23.11 7.91
CA ILE A 171 11.75 21.96 8.00
C ILE A 171 12.54 20.69 8.30
N ASN A 172 13.61 20.40 7.53
CA ASN A 172 14.39 19.18 7.73
C ASN A 172 15.01 19.12 9.13
N ARG A 173 15.57 20.24 9.62
CA ARG A 173 16.12 20.34 10.98
C ARG A 173 15.04 20.11 12.05
N SER A 174 13.86 20.71 11.89
CA SER A 174 12.76 20.57 12.84
C SER A 174 12.21 19.14 12.92
N LEU A 175 12.34 18.38 11.84
CA LEU A 175 11.88 16.99 11.76
C LEU A 175 12.94 15.99 12.23
N GLY A 176 14.21 16.39 12.24
CA GLY A 176 15.32 15.48 12.59
C GLY A 176 15.35 14.25 11.70
N GLY A 177 14.93 14.37 10.44
CA GLY A 177 14.84 13.24 9.49
C GLY A 177 13.72 12.23 9.78
N THR A 178 12.78 12.53 10.69
CA THR A 178 11.68 11.61 11.05
C THR A 178 10.32 12.25 10.85
N PHE A 179 9.29 11.43 10.65
CA PHE A 179 7.90 11.90 10.57
C PHE A 179 6.93 10.88 11.20
N PRO A 180 5.77 11.32 11.70
CA PRO A 180 4.75 10.41 12.21
C PRO A 180 4.18 9.52 11.09
N ASN A 181 4.18 8.20 11.31
CA ASN A 181 3.78 7.21 10.32
C ASN A 181 2.25 7.04 10.23
N TYR A 182 1.54 8.06 9.73
CA TYR A 182 0.09 8.02 9.53
C TYR A 182 -0.33 7.08 8.38
N TYR A 183 -1.51 6.48 8.52
CA TYR A 183 -2.22 5.94 7.36
C TYR A 183 -2.72 7.06 6.46
N GLY A 184 -2.31 7.07 5.20
CA GLY A 184 -2.73 8.07 4.22
C GLY A 184 -4.20 7.94 3.80
N LEU A 185 -4.72 9.01 3.18
CA LEU A 185 -6.11 9.16 2.72
C LEU A 185 -6.63 7.98 1.88
N GLN A 186 -5.74 7.37 1.09
CA GLN A 186 -6.02 6.20 0.26
C GLN A 186 -6.62 5.02 1.05
N ARG A 187 -6.21 4.87 2.32
CA ARG A 187 -6.66 3.80 3.22
C ARG A 187 -8.15 3.89 3.54
N PHE A 188 -8.73 5.09 3.45
CA PHE A 188 -10.12 5.37 3.77
C PHE A 188 -11.04 5.31 2.53
N GLY A 189 -10.50 4.90 1.38
CA GLY A 189 -11.22 4.77 0.13
C GLY A 189 -11.39 6.11 -0.60
N TYR A 190 -11.63 6.04 -1.92
CA TYR A 190 -11.77 7.23 -2.76
C TYR A 190 -12.94 8.14 -2.31
N ARG A 191 -14.05 7.55 -1.87
CA ARG A 191 -15.21 8.28 -1.35
C ARG A 191 -15.08 8.70 0.13
N PHE A 192 -14.01 8.30 0.82
CA PHE A 192 -13.78 8.53 2.25
C PHE A 192 -14.81 7.93 3.21
N ASN A 193 -15.63 6.99 2.76
CA ASN A 193 -16.73 6.43 3.54
C ASN A 193 -16.44 5.04 4.11
N ASN A 194 -15.27 4.46 3.84
CA ASN A 194 -14.91 3.13 4.36
C ASN A 194 -14.96 3.07 5.90
N VAL A 195 -14.58 4.16 6.58
CA VAL A 195 -14.63 4.25 8.05
C VAL A 195 -16.08 4.18 8.53
N SER A 196 -16.99 4.94 7.92
CA SER A 196 -18.41 4.95 8.30
C SER A 196 -19.03 3.56 8.13
N ILE A 197 -18.77 2.92 6.99
CA ILE A 197 -19.25 1.57 6.69
C ILE A 197 -18.70 0.57 7.71
N GLY A 198 -17.39 0.63 8.00
CA GLY A 198 -16.76 -0.24 8.98
C GLY A 198 -17.30 -0.05 10.40
N VAL A 199 -17.60 1.19 10.82
CA VAL A 199 -18.22 1.48 12.12
C VAL A 199 -19.61 0.84 12.20
N HIS A 200 -20.44 0.98 11.17
CA HIS A 200 -21.74 0.32 11.12
C HIS A 200 -21.62 -1.20 11.19
N MET A 201 -20.68 -1.79 10.43
CA MET A 201 -20.42 -3.23 10.49
C MET A 201 -20.02 -3.71 11.89
N LEU A 202 -19.12 -3.00 12.58
CA LEU A 202 -18.65 -3.37 13.92
C LEU A 202 -19.75 -3.27 14.99
N LYS A 203 -20.76 -2.42 14.78
CA LYS A 203 -21.94 -2.30 15.65
C LYS A 203 -23.05 -3.31 15.33
N GLY A 204 -22.92 -4.07 14.24
CA GLY A 204 -24.00 -4.94 13.74
C GLY A 204 -25.10 -4.20 12.98
N GLU A 205 -24.90 -2.91 12.67
CA GLU A 205 -25.79 -2.04 11.90
C GLU A 205 -25.62 -2.31 10.38
N PHE A 206 -25.88 -3.56 9.95
CA PHE A 206 -25.56 -3.99 8.58
C PHE A 206 -26.38 -3.28 7.50
N LYS A 207 -27.62 -2.91 7.82
CA LYS A 207 -28.49 -2.14 6.92
C LYS A 207 -27.85 -0.80 6.60
N GLU A 208 -27.42 -0.08 7.64
CA GLU A 208 -26.76 1.21 7.55
C GLU A 208 -25.44 1.07 6.78
N ALA A 209 -24.62 0.06 7.09
CA ALA A 209 -23.37 -0.21 6.37
C ALA A 209 -23.59 -0.38 4.86
N VAL A 210 -24.55 -1.22 4.47
CA VAL A 210 -24.87 -1.49 3.06
C VAL A 210 -25.46 -0.26 2.39
N MET A 211 -26.40 0.43 3.04
CA MET A 211 -27.01 1.63 2.47
C MET A 211 -26.00 2.77 2.32
N THR A 212 -25.08 2.97 3.27
CA THR A 212 -23.95 3.91 3.11
C THR A 212 -23.08 3.51 1.92
N TYR A 213 -22.71 2.23 1.79
CA TYR A 213 -21.87 1.78 0.67
C TYR A 213 -22.54 2.04 -0.69
N LEU A 214 -23.84 1.72 -0.78
CA LEU A 214 -24.61 1.81 -2.02
C LEU A 214 -25.03 3.24 -2.37
N THR A 215 -25.36 4.09 -1.41
CA THR A 215 -26.04 5.37 -1.70
C THR A 215 -25.22 6.64 -1.48
N ASP A 216 -24.13 6.57 -0.70
CA ASP A 216 -23.31 7.76 -0.44
C ASP A 216 -22.59 8.25 -1.72
N SER A 217 -22.86 9.48 -2.14
CA SER A 217 -22.26 10.10 -3.31
C SER A 217 -21.38 11.31 -2.99
N SER A 218 -21.07 11.61 -1.71
CA SER A 218 -20.48 12.90 -1.31
C SER A 218 -19.11 13.22 -1.92
N ASN A 219 -18.33 12.20 -2.30
CA ASN A 219 -17.00 12.34 -2.89
C ASN A 219 -16.87 11.56 -4.21
N GLU A 220 -17.99 11.23 -4.86
CA GLU A 220 -18.00 10.65 -6.19
C GLU A 220 -17.84 11.75 -7.24
N THR A 221 -17.14 11.46 -8.35
CA THR A 221 -16.96 12.42 -9.45
C THR A 221 -17.64 11.97 -10.74
N ASN A 222 -17.96 10.69 -10.87
CA ASN A 222 -18.67 10.17 -12.03
C ASN A 222 -20.18 10.47 -11.91
N GLU A 223 -20.72 11.24 -12.83
CA GLU A 223 -22.12 11.68 -12.83
C GLU A 223 -23.13 10.52 -12.90
N GLU A 224 -22.84 9.49 -13.70
CA GLU A 224 -23.68 8.29 -13.83
C GLU A 224 -23.76 7.53 -12.49
N ASN A 225 -22.61 7.35 -11.83
CA ASN A 225 -22.55 6.76 -10.49
C ASN A 225 -23.34 7.62 -9.48
N ILE A 226 -23.18 8.95 -9.50
CA ILE A 226 -23.90 9.85 -8.58
C ILE A 226 -25.41 9.69 -8.77
N ALA A 227 -25.90 9.76 -10.02
CA ALA A 227 -27.31 9.64 -10.34
C ALA A 227 -27.88 8.29 -9.88
N ALA A 228 -27.18 7.18 -10.13
CA ALA A 228 -27.61 5.86 -9.69
C ALA A 228 -27.74 5.76 -8.17
N ARG A 229 -26.72 6.23 -7.42
CA ARG A 229 -26.72 6.21 -5.96
C ARG A 229 -27.82 7.08 -5.35
N GLN A 230 -28.04 8.26 -5.91
CA GLN A 230 -29.09 9.20 -5.48
C GLN A 230 -30.50 8.71 -5.82
N ARG A 231 -30.67 7.96 -6.91
CA ARG A 231 -31.95 7.32 -7.23
C ARG A 231 -32.26 6.23 -6.20
N LEU A 232 -31.31 5.31 -5.97
CA LEU A 232 -31.47 4.24 -4.99
C LEU A 232 -31.75 4.76 -3.58
N SER A 233 -31.13 5.87 -3.17
CA SER A 233 -31.35 6.46 -1.83
C SER A 233 -32.79 6.90 -1.58
N LYS A 234 -33.57 7.16 -2.64
CA LYS A 234 -34.97 7.57 -2.60
C LYS A 234 -35.94 6.40 -2.73
N GLU A 235 -35.66 5.47 -3.64
CA GLU A 235 -36.62 4.41 -4.00
C GLU A 235 -36.47 3.11 -3.20
N TRP A 236 -35.24 2.77 -2.78
CA TRP A 236 -34.92 1.53 -2.04
C TRP A 236 -35.33 0.23 -2.76
N ASP A 237 -35.52 0.29 -4.07
CA ASP A 237 -35.80 -0.86 -4.92
C ASP A 237 -34.50 -1.45 -5.47
N PHE A 238 -34.03 -2.53 -4.85
CA PHE A 238 -32.78 -3.18 -5.22
C PHE A 238 -32.85 -3.93 -6.55
N ALA A 239 -34.03 -4.37 -6.98
CA ALA A 239 -34.23 -5.07 -8.24
C ALA A 239 -34.17 -4.08 -9.41
N GLU A 240 -34.90 -2.98 -9.30
CA GLU A 240 -34.89 -1.88 -10.27
C GLU A 240 -33.50 -1.23 -10.36
N ALA A 241 -32.79 -1.11 -9.23
CA ALA A 241 -31.42 -0.62 -9.19
C ALA A 241 -30.46 -1.39 -10.10
N LEU A 242 -30.66 -2.69 -10.33
CA LEU A 242 -29.83 -3.45 -11.24
C LEU A 242 -29.96 -3.03 -12.71
N LEU A 243 -31.03 -2.32 -13.08
CA LEU A 243 -31.27 -1.84 -14.44
C LEU A 243 -30.45 -0.60 -14.76
N TYR A 244 -30.24 0.29 -13.79
CA TYR A 244 -29.56 1.58 -14.01
C TYR A 244 -28.20 1.71 -13.30
N PHE A 245 -27.83 0.83 -12.36
CA PHE A 245 -26.47 0.85 -11.81
C PHE A 245 -25.45 0.45 -12.89
N PRO A 246 -24.41 1.27 -13.14
CA PRO A 246 -23.40 0.99 -14.17
C PRO A 246 -22.74 -0.39 -14.03
N LYS A 247 -22.50 -1.08 -15.16
CA LYS A 247 -21.84 -2.42 -15.18
C LYS A 247 -20.43 -2.42 -14.58
N SER A 248 -19.77 -1.25 -14.54
CA SER A 248 -18.46 -1.04 -13.90
C SER A 248 -18.52 -1.19 -12.38
N MET A 249 -19.67 -0.93 -11.75
CA MET A 249 -19.89 -0.99 -10.30
C MET A 249 -20.17 -2.42 -9.82
N ARG A 250 -19.20 -3.32 -10.07
CA ARG A 250 -19.37 -4.77 -9.88
C ARG A 250 -19.71 -5.16 -8.44
N TYR A 251 -19.13 -4.49 -7.45
CA TYR A 251 -19.35 -4.78 -6.04
C TYR A 251 -20.72 -4.31 -5.57
N GLU A 252 -21.13 -3.11 -5.98
CA GLU A 252 -22.47 -2.58 -5.72
C GLU A 252 -23.53 -3.49 -6.36
N ARG A 253 -23.35 -3.85 -7.63
CA ARG A 253 -24.25 -4.78 -8.33
C ARG A 253 -24.31 -6.16 -7.68
N SER A 254 -23.22 -6.64 -7.09
CA SER A 254 -23.21 -7.90 -6.32
C SER A 254 -24.13 -7.81 -5.10
N MET A 255 -24.02 -6.72 -4.33
CA MET A 255 -24.90 -6.47 -3.18
C MET A 255 -26.36 -6.31 -3.60
N LEU A 256 -26.63 -5.49 -4.62
CA LEU A 256 -27.98 -5.27 -5.16
C LEU A 256 -28.60 -6.59 -5.63
N GLY A 257 -27.83 -7.41 -6.33
CA GLY A 257 -28.26 -8.74 -6.76
C GLY A 257 -28.59 -9.68 -5.59
N HIS A 258 -27.85 -9.59 -4.49
CA HIS A 258 -28.18 -10.34 -3.27
C HIS A 258 -29.50 -9.85 -2.66
N LEU A 259 -29.62 -8.53 -2.46
CA LEU A 259 -30.79 -7.92 -1.83
C LEU A 259 -32.06 -8.05 -2.66
N SER A 260 -31.98 -8.08 -3.98
CA SER A 260 -33.17 -8.30 -4.83
C SER A 260 -33.79 -9.69 -4.63
N ARG A 261 -32.99 -10.67 -4.18
CA ARG A 261 -33.47 -12.03 -3.82
C ARG A 261 -33.80 -12.15 -2.33
N SER A 262 -33.05 -11.44 -1.49
CA SER A 262 -33.13 -11.49 -0.03
C SER A 262 -33.12 -10.08 0.56
N HIS A 263 -34.28 -9.40 0.51
CA HIS A 263 -34.42 -7.94 0.74
C HIS A 263 -33.85 -7.44 2.08
N ASP A 264 -33.88 -8.25 3.14
CA ASP A 264 -33.43 -7.86 4.48
C ASP A 264 -32.11 -8.53 4.92
N ASP A 265 -31.48 -9.34 4.06
CA ASP A 265 -30.21 -10.00 4.40
C ASP A 265 -29.00 -9.10 4.07
N TYR A 266 -28.89 -7.98 4.78
CA TYR A 266 -27.79 -7.03 4.62
C TYR A 266 -26.42 -7.61 5.00
N ALA A 267 -26.39 -8.50 5.99
CA ALA A 267 -25.17 -9.22 6.35
C ALA A 267 -24.72 -10.16 5.21
N GLY A 268 -25.66 -10.84 4.55
CA GLY A 268 -25.41 -11.59 3.33
C GLY A 268 -24.97 -10.73 2.15
N ALA A 269 -25.53 -9.51 2.00
CA ALA A 269 -25.10 -8.58 0.97
C ALA A 269 -23.61 -8.21 1.13
N ILE A 270 -23.14 -7.94 2.35
CA ILE A 270 -21.71 -7.73 2.62
C ILE A 270 -20.90 -9.00 2.34
N ARG A 271 -21.38 -10.17 2.76
CA ARG A 271 -20.71 -11.45 2.50
C ARG A 271 -20.60 -11.80 1.02
N SER A 272 -21.45 -11.22 0.15
CA SER A 272 -21.33 -11.36 -1.31
C SER A 272 -20.04 -10.74 -1.87
N LEU A 273 -19.43 -9.80 -1.16
CA LEU A 273 -18.17 -9.20 -1.56
C LEU A 273 -16.98 -10.15 -1.33
N PRO A 274 -15.87 -10.00 -2.08
CA PRO A 274 -14.63 -10.70 -1.75
C PRO A 274 -14.16 -10.39 -0.32
N ARG A 275 -13.61 -11.38 0.38
CA ARG A 275 -13.14 -11.25 1.78
C ARG A 275 -12.23 -10.04 2.02
N GLN A 276 -11.37 -9.72 1.05
CA GLN A 276 -10.46 -8.57 1.15
C GLN A 276 -11.22 -7.23 1.18
N VAL A 277 -12.32 -7.11 0.43
CA VAL A 277 -13.17 -5.91 0.44
C VAL A 277 -13.94 -5.82 1.75
N GLN A 278 -14.42 -6.94 2.29
CA GLN A 278 -15.06 -6.97 3.60
C GLN A 278 -14.12 -6.48 4.71
N LEU A 279 -12.88 -6.99 4.72
CA LEU A 279 -11.85 -6.60 5.69
C LEU A 279 -11.38 -5.15 5.51
N MET A 280 -11.44 -4.60 4.29
CA MET A 280 -11.06 -3.21 4.01
C MET A 280 -11.80 -2.21 4.89
N PHE A 281 -13.10 -2.43 5.13
CA PHE A 281 -13.91 -1.53 5.96
C PHE A 281 -13.48 -1.56 7.44
N VAL A 282 -13.22 -2.76 7.97
CA VAL A 282 -12.74 -2.93 9.35
C VAL A 282 -11.35 -2.31 9.51
N HIS A 283 -10.43 -2.59 8.58
CA HIS A 283 -9.10 -2.01 8.59
C HIS A 283 -9.09 -0.49 8.46
N ALA A 284 -10.08 0.09 7.78
CA ALA A 284 -10.23 1.54 7.72
C ALA A 284 -10.56 2.14 9.10
N VAL A 285 -11.38 1.46 9.91
CA VAL A 285 -11.68 1.88 11.29
C VAL A 285 -10.42 1.76 12.17
N GLU A 286 -9.70 0.65 12.11
CA GLU A 286 -8.44 0.46 12.84
C GLU A 286 -7.43 1.56 12.48
N SER A 287 -7.28 1.84 11.19
CA SER A 287 -6.40 2.90 10.68
C SER A 287 -6.82 4.28 11.16
N TYR A 288 -8.13 4.54 11.23
CA TYR A 288 -8.68 5.81 11.71
C TYR A 288 -8.37 6.01 13.21
N VAL A 289 -8.62 4.98 14.02
CA VAL A 289 -8.31 5.01 15.46
C VAL A 289 -6.81 5.20 15.68
N PHE A 290 -5.97 4.47 14.95
CA PHE A 290 -4.52 4.62 15.03
C PHE A 290 -4.07 6.05 14.70
N ASN A 291 -4.58 6.62 13.61
CA ASN A 291 -4.30 8.00 13.24
C ASN A 291 -4.73 8.99 14.33
N ALA A 292 -5.91 8.79 14.94
CA ALA A 292 -6.38 9.65 16.03
C ALA A 292 -5.48 9.54 17.29
N SER A 293 -5.03 8.33 17.65
CA SER A 293 -4.08 8.13 18.74
C SER A 293 -2.72 8.78 18.46
N LEU A 294 -2.21 8.64 17.24
CA LEU A 294 -0.96 9.25 16.82
C LEU A 294 -1.05 10.78 16.81
N ALA A 295 -2.19 11.35 16.38
CA ALA A 295 -2.42 12.78 16.39
C ALA A 295 -2.33 13.37 17.80
N LYS A 296 -2.96 12.73 18.79
CA LYS A 296 -2.84 13.15 20.20
C LYS A 296 -1.40 13.12 20.71
N ARG A 297 -0.62 12.10 20.34
CA ARG A 297 0.80 11.96 20.71
C ARG A 297 1.66 13.06 20.08
N VAL A 298 1.37 13.41 18.83
CA VAL A 298 2.04 14.50 18.11
C VAL A 298 1.69 15.85 18.72
N GLU A 299 0.42 16.09 19.07
CA GLU A 299 -0.05 17.32 19.70
C GLU A 299 0.58 17.52 21.08
N SER A 300 0.66 16.46 21.89
CA SER A 300 1.32 16.52 23.20
C SER A 300 2.84 16.58 23.14
N LYS A 301 3.44 16.40 21.96
CA LYS A 301 4.91 16.34 21.72
C LYS A 301 5.65 15.29 22.55
N GLU A 302 4.95 14.27 23.05
CA GLU A 302 5.55 13.22 23.85
C GLU A 302 5.92 12.03 22.97
N PHE A 303 7.18 11.94 22.55
CA PHE A 303 7.65 10.86 21.67
C PHE A 303 8.44 9.77 22.41
N THR A 304 8.69 9.95 23.71
CA THR A 304 9.32 8.93 24.56
C THR A 304 8.26 7.93 25.05
N PRO A 305 8.55 6.62 25.01
CA PRO A 305 7.59 5.62 25.45
C PRO A 305 7.24 5.79 26.93
N ARG A 306 5.96 5.63 27.27
CA ARG A 306 5.48 5.59 28.65
C ARG A 306 5.57 4.16 29.19
N GLU A 307 5.69 4.00 30.50
CA GLU A 307 5.68 2.68 31.12
C GLU A 307 4.44 1.88 30.69
N GLY A 308 4.64 0.61 30.36
CA GLY A 308 3.60 -0.30 29.86
C GLY A 308 3.30 -0.22 28.36
N GLU A 309 3.78 0.81 27.64
CA GLU A 309 3.66 0.91 26.18
C GLU A 309 4.48 -0.16 25.47
N LEU A 310 4.02 -0.58 24.28
CA LEU A 310 4.74 -1.54 23.46
C LEU A 310 5.84 -0.82 22.65
N VAL A 311 7.05 -1.35 22.74
CA VAL A 311 8.23 -0.89 21.99
C VAL A 311 8.85 -2.07 21.25
N CYS A 312 9.54 -1.80 20.15
CA CYS A 312 10.37 -2.78 19.45
C CYS A 312 11.75 -2.17 19.18
N GLY A 313 12.78 -3.00 19.17
CA GLY A 313 14.12 -2.59 18.78
C GLY A 313 14.27 -2.53 17.24
N SER A 314 15.49 -2.27 16.80
CA SER A 314 15.86 -2.35 15.38
C SER A 314 16.63 -3.64 15.10
N ASN A 315 16.54 -4.13 13.86
CA ASN A 315 17.44 -5.18 13.37
C ASN A 315 18.83 -4.60 13.06
N ALA A 316 19.78 -5.46 12.67
CA ALA A 316 21.15 -5.05 12.34
C ALA A 316 21.26 -4.01 11.19
N LEU A 317 20.19 -3.82 10.43
CA LEU A 317 20.11 -2.89 9.31
C LEU A 317 19.30 -1.62 9.67
N GLY A 318 18.93 -1.43 10.94
CA GLY A 318 18.21 -0.24 11.40
C GLY A 318 16.70 -0.26 11.14
N PHE A 319 16.13 -1.35 10.62
CA PHE A 319 14.68 -1.48 10.41
C PHE A 319 13.97 -2.00 11.68
N PRO A 320 12.69 -1.65 11.92
CA PRO A 320 11.93 -2.14 13.07
C PRO A 320 11.92 -3.68 13.14
N ASN A 321 12.31 -4.23 14.30
CA ASN A 321 12.30 -5.66 14.55
C ASN A 321 11.05 -6.06 15.34
N LEU A 322 9.99 -6.45 14.64
CA LEU A 322 8.71 -6.79 15.27
C LEU A 322 8.76 -8.07 16.13
N SER A 323 9.78 -8.93 15.98
CA SER A 323 9.96 -10.08 16.89
C SER A 323 10.50 -9.67 18.26
N SER A 324 10.95 -8.42 18.41
CA SER A 324 11.48 -7.86 19.67
C SER A 324 10.47 -7.02 20.44
N VAL A 325 9.17 -7.11 20.09
CA VAL A 325 8.13 -6.33 20.75
C VAL A 325 8.05 -6.71 22.24
N GLN A 326 8.14 -5.71 23.10
CA GLN A 326 8.07 -5.85 24.55
C GLN A 326 7.39 -4.63 25.19
N ARG A 327 6.98 -4.77 26.45
CA ARG A 327 6.49 -3.62 27.23
C ARG A 327 7.66 -2.80 27.76
N TYR A 328 7.55 -1.48 27.66
CA TYR A 328 8.54 -0.56 28.19
C TYR A 328 8.42 -0.46 29.72
N ASN A 329 9.51 -0.70 30.45
CA ASN A 329 9.52 -0.78 31.92
C ASN A 329 10.04 0.51 32.59
N GLY A 330 10.01 1.65 31.90
CA GLY A 330 10.35 2.96 32.49
C GLY A 330 11.84 3.26 32.70
N LYS A 331 12.74 2.27 32.62
CA LYS A 331 14.19 2.48 32.72
C LYS A 331 14.79 2.84 31.36
N GLN A 332 15.39 4.02 31.26
CA GLN A 332 16.35 4.33 30.20
C GLN A 332 17.43 3.24 30.22
N GLY A 333 17.73 2.66 29.06
CA GLY A 333 18.96 1.91 28.89
C GLY A 333 20.11 2.86 29.20
N GLY A 334 20.80 2.61 30.30
CA GLY A 334 22.03 3.29 30.65
C GLY A 334 23.02 3.17 29.49
N GLU A 335 23.83 4.20 29.35
CA GLU A 335 25.07 4.20 28.61
C GLU A 335 25.74 2.82 28.72
N SER A 336 25.93 2.16 27.58
CA SER A 336 26.86 1.06 27.50
C SER A 336 28.23 1.63 27.85
N ASN A 337 28.68 1.38 29.09
CA ASN A 337 30.07 1.53 29.50
C ASN A 337 30.97 0.87 28.45
N THR A 338 31.65 1.69 27.65
CA THR A 338 32.91 1.30 27.04
C THR A 338 33.99 1.53 28.09
N ASP A 339 34.21 0.51 28.92
CA ASP A 339 35.45 0.31 29.67
C ASP A 339 35.76 -1.20 29.63
N GLY A 340 36.90 -1.54 29.03
CA GLY A 340 37.39 -2.91 28.84
C GLY A 340 38.23 -3.06 27.59
#